data_AF-A0A539DBZ6-F1
#
_entry.id   AF-A0A539DBZ6-F1
#
_cell.length_a   1.000
_cell.length_b   1.000
_cell.length_c   1.000
_cell.angle_alpha   90.00
_cell.angle_beta   90.00
_cell.angle_gamma   90.00
#
_symmetry.space_group_name_H-M   'P 1'
#
loop_
_entity.id
_entity.type
_entity.pdbx_description
1 polymer ?
#
loop_
_entity_poly.entity_id
_entity_poly.type
_entity_poly.pdbx_seq_one_letter_code
_entity_poly.pdbx_strand_id
1 'polypeptide(L)'
;MTTLTISLPPETAARLEREAQARGVSAEAIVAEAIEAWTDVEDLDVEEDLRRLQEPGEDIDAETVFRELREDVAAFRRDKA
;
A
#
# COMPACT_ATOMS: atom_id res chain seq x y z
N MET A 1 23.58 3.04 -16.19
CA MET A 1 22.99 3.85 -15.10
C MET A 1 22.00 4.79 -15.74
N THR A 2 20.74 4.73 -15.31
CA THR A 2 19.71 5.67 -15.73
C THR A 2 19.70 6.80 -14.71
N THR A 3 19.80 8.06 -15.17
CA THR A 3 19.77 9.23 -14.30
C THR A 3 18.42 9.90 -14.45
N LEU A 4 17.73 10.15 -13.33
CA LEU A 4 16.46 10.86 -13.27
C LEU A 4 16.67 12.20 -12.56
N THR A 5 16.21 13.29 -13.15
CA THR A 5 16.21 14.61 -12.51
C THR A 5 14.83 14.86 -11.90
N ILE A 6 14.76 15.02 -10.59
CA ILE A 6 13.52 15.29 -9.86
C ILE A 6 13.62 16.67 -9.22
N SER A 7 12.64 17.53 -9.48
CA SER A 7 12.52 18.82 -8.79
C SER A 7 11.67 18.65 -7.55
N LEU A 8 12.25 18.92 -6.39
CA LEU A 8 11.56 18.84 -5.10
C LEU A 8 11.24 20.23 -4.55
N PRO A 9 10.14 20.39 -3.80
CA PRO A 9 9.90 21.59 -3.02
C PRO A 9 11.06 21.85 -2.04
N PRO A 10 11.47 23.11 -1.81
CA PRO A 10 12.63 23.44 -0.97
C PRO A 10 12.58 22.84 0.44
N GLU A 11 11.40 22.83 1.06
CA GLU A 11 11.17 22.25 2.38
C GLU A 11 11.32 20.73 2.40
N THR A 12 11.01 20.06 1.29
CA THR A 12 11.17 18.62 1.11
C THR A 12 12.64 18.26 0.93
N ALA A 13 13.37 19.03 0.12
CA ALA A 13 14.82 18.86 -0.04
C ALA A 13 15.56 19.02 1.30
N ALA A 14 15.25 20.10 2.05
CA ALA A 14 15.85 20.34 3.37
C ALA A 14 15.50 19.27 4.41
N ARG A 15 14.33 18.62 4.29
CA ARG A 15 13.97 17.47 5.13
C ARG A 15 14.83 16.25 4.79
N LEU A 16 14.95 15.92 3.50
CA LEU A 16 15.72 14.76 3.03
C LEU A 16 17.21 14.90 3.35
N GLU A 17 17.78 16.09 3.21
CA GLU A 17 19.18 16.34 3.59
C GLU A 17 19.43 16.11 5.08
N ARG A 18 18.51 16.55 5.95
CA ARG A 18 18.62 16.31 7.39
C ARG A 18 18.50 14.82 7.74
N GLU A 19 17.61 14.12 7.07
CA GLU A 19 17.42 12.68 7.24
C GLU A 19 18.65 11.89 6.77
N ALA A 20 19.21 12.27 5.62
CA ALA A 20 20.44 11.73 5.05
C ALA A 20 21.61 11.91 6.03
N GLN A 21 21.75 13.12 6.58
CA GLN A 21 22.77 13.42 7.57
C GLN A 21 22.61 12.60 8.86
N ALA A 22 21.39 12.41 9.34
CA ALA A 22 21.11 11.62 10.54
C ALA A 22 21.41 10.12 10.33
N ARG A 23 21.16 9.61 9.12
CA ARG A 23 21.39 8.21 8.72
C ARG A 23 22.81 7.95 8.21
N GLY A 24 23.60 8.98 7.96
CA GLY A 24 24.95 8.86 7.38
C GLY A 24 24.96 8.36 5.93
N VAL A 25 23.88 8.63 5.19
CA VAL A 25 23.72 8.25 3.77
C VAL A 25 23.52 9.50 2.90
N SER A 26 23.43 9.34 1.59
CA SER A 26 23.14 10.46 0.68
C SER A 26 21.61 10.69 0.57
N ALA A 27 21.21 11.90 0.19
CA ALA A 27 19.80 12.22 -0.02
C ALA A 27 19.20 11.40 -1.17
N GLU A 28 20.00 11.11 -2.20
CA GLU A 28 19.62 10.26 -3.33
C GLU A 28 19.33 8.83 -2.89
N ALA A 29 20.07 8.29 -1.91
CA ALA A 29 19.82 6.95 -1.38
C ALA A 29 18.46 6.88 -0.67
N ILE A 30 18.09 7.93 0.08
CA ILE A 30 16.77 8.03 0.72
C ILE A 30 15.66 8.15 -0.32
N VAL A 31 15.87 8.96 -1.35
CA VAL A 31 14.89 9.12 -2.44
C VAL A 31 14.71 7.80 -3.20
N ALA A 32 15.79 7.08 -3.48
CA ALA A 32 15.72 5.77 -4.13
C ALA A 32 14.94 4.75 -3.29
N GLU A 33 15.23 4.65 -1.99
CA GLU A 33 14.49 3.77 -1.06
C GLU A 33 12.99 4.15 -1.01
N ALA A 34 12.67 5.44 -1.00
CA ALA A 34 11.29 5.90 -0.99
C ALA A 34 10.54 5.58 -2.30
N ILE A 35 11.22 5.67 -3.45
CA ILE A 35 10.65 5.30 -4.75
C ILE A 35 10.41 3.79 -4.82
N GLU A 36 11.38 2.97 -4.39
CA GLU A 36 11.24 1.51 -4.35
C GLU A 36 10.07 1.08 -3.45
N ALA A 37 9.95 1.68 -2.26
CA ALA A 37 8.84 1.42 -1.35
C ALA A 37 7.47 1.83 -1.92
N TRP A 38 7.41 2.84 -2.78
CA TRP A 38 6.18 3.23 -3.47
C TRP A 38 5.81 2.24 -4.58
N THR A 39 6.80 1.78 -5.36
CA THR A 39 6.57 0.78 -6.40
C THR A 39 6.09 -0.56 -5.84
N ASP A 40 6.51 -0.92 -4.63
CA ASP A 40 6.02 -2.12 -3.94
C ASP A 40 4.53 -1.99 -3.48
N VAL A 41 4.01 -0.76 -3.38
CA VAL A 41 2.62 -0.49 -2.98
C VAL A 41 1.70 -0.27 -4.19
N GLU A 42 2.25 0.13 -5.34
CA GLU A 42 1.51 0.24 -6.61
C GLU A 42 1.18 -1.11 -7.26
N ASP A 43 1.54 -2.24 -6.63
CA ASP A 43 1.03 -3.58 -7.00
C ASP A 43 -0.42 -3.81 -6.53
N LEU A 44 -1.14 -2.75 -6.15
CA LEU A 44 -2.60 -2.72 -6.19
C LEU A 44 -3.00 -2.64 -7.66
N ASP A 45 -3.15 -3.80 -8.29
CA ASP A 45 -3.57 -3.93 -9.68
C ASP A 45 -4.99 -3.34 -9.87
N VAL A 46 -5.03 -2.03 -10.13
CA VAL A 46 -6.26 -1.29 -10.43
C VAL A 46 -6.99 -1.92 -11.61
N GLU A 47 -6.27 -2.53 -12.55
CA GLU A 47 -6.86 -3.23 -13.69
C GLU A 47 -7.52 -4.54 -13.25
N GLU A 48 -6.94 -5.28 -12.32
CA GLU A 48 -7.57 -6.45 -11.69
C GLU A 48 -8.79 -6.07 -10.84
N ASP A 49 -8.73 -5.00 -10.06
CA ASP A 49 -9.88 -4.52 -9.28
C ASP A 49 -11.03 -4.04 -10.19
N LEU A 50 -10.69 -3.34 -11.28
CA LEU A 50 -11.67 -2.95 -12.30
C LEU A 50 -12.23 -4.16 -13.05
N ARG A 51 -11.43 -5.20 -13.28
CA ARG A 51 -11.88 -6.47 -13.85
C ARG A 51 -12.87 -7.18 -12.92
N ARG A 52 -12.55 -7.30 -11.62
CA ARG A 52 -13.43 -7.91 -10.60
C ARG A 52 -14.76 -7.17 -10.48
N LEU A 53 -14.76 -5.84 -10.56
CA LEU A 53 -15.99 -5.03 -10.55
C LEU A 53 -16.89 -5.26 -11.79
N GLN A 54 -16.29 -5.66 -12.91
CA GLN A 54 -17.02 -5.95 -14.16
C GLN A 54 -17.44 -7.41 -14.27
N GLU A 55 -16.87 -8.31 -13.47
CA GLU A 55 -17.33 -9.69 -13.37
C GLU A 55 -18.75 -9.70 -12.78
N PRO A 56 -19.69 -10.45 -13.38
CA PRO A 56 -21.02 -10.59 -12.81
C PRO A 56 -20.89 -11.22 -11.42
N GLY A 57 -21.14 -10.42 -10.39
CA GLY A 57 -21.15 -10.87 -9.01
C GLY A 57 -22.20 -11.96 -8.82
N GLU A 58 -21.92 -12.87 -7.89
CA GLU A 58 -22.92 -13.82 -7.43
C GLU A 58 -24.02 -13.05 -6.68
N ASP A 59 -25.29 -13.29 -7.05
CA ASP A 59 -26.44 -12.69 -6.36
C ASP A 59 -26.66 -13.45 -5.04
N ILE A 60 -25.82 -13.13 -4.05
CA ILE A 60 -25.88 -13.74 -2.73
C ILE A 60 -26.81 -12.91 -1.85
N ASP A 61 -27.78 -13.58 -1.26
CA ASP A 61 -28.68 -12.95 -0.30
C ASP A 61 -27.91 -12.39 0.90
N ALA A 62 -28.19 -11.14 1.26
CA ALA A 62 -27.47 -10.43 2.31
C ALA A 62 -27.58 -11.13 3.68
N GLU A 63 -28.69 -11.82 3.98
CA GLU A 63 -28.85 -12.55 5.25
C GLU A 63 -27.87 -13.72 5.33
N THR A 64 -27.57 -14.37 4.19
CA THR A 64 -26.57 -15.42 4.10
C THR A 64 -25.18 -14.88 4.40
N VAL A 65 -24.79 -13.76 3.77
CA VAL A 65 -23.48 -13.11 4.02
C VAL A 65 -23.33 -12.71 5.49
N PHE A 66 -24.36 -12.09 6.08
CA PHE A 66 -24.29 -11.68 7.49
C PHE A 66 -24.26 -12.85 8.47
N ARG A 67 -24.89 -13.99 8.12
CA ARG A 67 -24.82 -15.21 8.93
C ARG A 67 -23.40 -15.76 8.94
N GLU A 68 -22.80 -15.94 7.77
CA GLU A 68 -21.42 -16.44 7.62
C GLU A 68 -20.42 -15.54 8.36
N LEU A 69 -20.54 -14.21 8.19
CA LEU A 69 -19.68 -13.25 8.87
C LEU A 69 -19.77 -13.35 10.40
N ARG A 70 -20.96 -13.61 10.95
CA ARG A 70 -21.13 -13.80 12.40
C ARG A 70 -20.47 -15.08 12.89
N GLU A 71 -20.54 -16.16 12.12
CA GLU A 71 -19.90 -17.43 12.44
C GLU A 71 -18.37 -17.30 12.43
N ASP A 72 -17.82 -16.61 11.43
CA ASP A 72 -16.39 -16.31 11.33
C ASP A 72 -15.89 -15.46 12.50
N VAL A 73 -16.63 -14.39 12.86
CA VAL A 73 -16.29 -13.57 14.02
C VAL A 73 -16.36 -14.38 15.32
N ALA A 74 -17.33 -15.29 15.45
CA ALA A 74 -17.44 -16.16 16.61
C ALA A 74 -16.30 -17.19 16.68
N ALA A 75 -15.89 -17.77 15.54
CA ALA A 75 -14.74 -18.65 15.45
C ALA A 75 -13.44 -17.93 15.84
N PHE A 76 -13.19 -16.77 15.26
CA PHE A 76 -12.02 -15.95 15.58
C PHE A 76 -11.94 -15.57 17.07
N ARG A 77 -13.08 -15.28 17.70
CA ARG A 77 -13.13 -14.98 19.14
C ARG A 77 -12.84 -16.19 20.02
N ARG A 78 -13.20 -17.40 19.58
CA ARG A 78 -12.88 -18.65 20.30
C ARG A 78 -11.40 -18.99 20.19
N ASP A 79 -10.79 -18.78 19.02
CA ASP A 79 -9.37 -19.07 18.80
C ASP A 79 -8.44 -18.10 19.55
N LYS A 80 -8.95 -16.93 19.97
CA LYS A 80 -8.23 -15.95 20.78
C LYS A 80 -8.37 -16.13 22.31
N ALA A 81 -9.26 -17.01 22.77
CA ALA A 81 -9.53 -17.25 24.19
C ALA A 81 -8.73 -18.43 24.74
#